data_AF-A0A0B7NC90-F1
#
_entry.id   AF-A0A0B7NC90-F1
#
_cell.length_a   1.000
_cell.length_b   1.000
_cell.length_c   1.000
_cell.angle_alpha   90.00
_cell.angle_beta   90.00
_cell.angle_gamma   90.00
#
_symmetry.space_group_name_H-M   'P 1'
#
loop_
_entity.id
_entity.type
_entity.pdbx_description
1 polymer ?
#
loop_
_entity_poly.entity_id
_entity_poly.type
_entity_poly.pdbx_seq_one_letter_code
_entity_poly.pdbx_strand_id
1 'polypeptide(L)'
;MTTIKMKNSDLLLEQIEDLSNLAKFSAKTKGNTTRDYVDSLLDVLDELIRLSADRFMSLGDIDHDEIKEEDYKQYIVHPDDIITAKKYSSFILLKLISAEMLFEDDKDDERMGRAARLMAHMSGRGAAGPITRTWHIPFLNSDGVRQELLVPLHEPCYIGNDLGFKTWGAAPMMAKKLLQQNVIPDISDCRVLELGTGTGMVGLICDHLGASEVHVTDYHPRVLENVAYNIELNQSRAKVSKLDFIKVAKGECAEWHNQKFDIVIASDLLYEMEHAEYLPIAVEKLMKNDFYFMVPLRDTHWQEVNHFEAKMNSLGLFIRKTQDSEREEEEGLVRFRYYEFSREPLSNLGNMNYDTTPTPSYKQMTNNNNSSSNQKDMYYQATANSSPTANVDYNAKPNMSPPSIDHVDEELQQRHMQQLFEKKRRRRESHNAVERRRRDNINERIFELSTLLPERDASKNNKGTILRKSVDHIRLLHGKVNQYQQRVQELENMLEMYRMRWGDLPSSTNNGTTNGNTTTTNTANLIPAYYQQPHRDA
;
A
#
# COMPACT_ATOMS: atom_id res chain seq x y z
N MET A 1 38.88 -1.34 21.43
CA MET A 1 37.96 -0.22 21.18
C MET A 1 38.30 0.36 19.82
N THR A 2 37.72 -0.24 18.78
CA THR A 2 37.97 0.19 17.39
C THR A 2 36.60 0.46 16.77
N THR A 3 36.37 1.75 16.62
CA THR A 3 35.35 2.52 15.91
C THR A 3 34.27 1.70 15.19
N ILE A 4 33.06 1.85 15.72
CA ILE A 4 31.77 1.46 15.14
C ILE A 4 31.70 2.03 13.71
N LYS A 5 31.51 1.15 12.72
CA LYS A 5 31.21 1.51 11.33
C LYS A 5 30.03 2.50 11.32
N MET A 6 30.29 3.75 10.92
CA MET A 6 29.26 4.75 10.64
C MET A 6 28.30 4.21 9.57
N LYS A 7 27.02 4.58 9.70
CA LYS A 7 25.90 4.11 8.91
C LYS A 7 26.01 4.66 7.49
N ASN A 8 25.72 3.86 6.46
CA ASN A 8 25.99 4.22 5.06
C ASN A 8 25.22 5.47 4.55
N SER A 9 24.12 5.90 5.18
CA SER A 9 23.38 7.11 4.77
C SER A 9 24.07 8.40 5.16
N ASP A 10 24.82 8.41 6.27
CA ASP A 10 25.44 9.63 6.80
C ASP A 10 26.36 10.28 5.75
N LEU A 11 27.13 9.46 5.03
CA LEU A 11 28.01 9.92 3.94
C LEU A 11 27.22 10.51 2.77
N LEU A 12 26.09 9.89 2.41
CA LEU A 12 25.23 10.41 1.34
C LEU A 12 24.59 11.73 1.75
N LEU A 13 24.15 11.85 3.01
CA LEU A 13 23.58 13.09 3.56
C LEU A 13 24.61 14.21 3.61
N GLU A 14 25.85 13.93 4.02
CA GLU A 14 26.97 14.88 4.00
C GLU A 14 27.24 15.37 2.57
N GLN A 15 27.32 14.45 1.60
CA GLN A 15 27.48 14.80 0.18
C GLN A 15 26.32 15.67 -0.34
N ILE A 16 25.08 15.35 0.02
CA ILE A 16 23.89 16.11 -0.38
C ILE A 16 23.95 17.52 0.22
N GLU A 17 24.33 17.65 1.49
CA GLU A 17 24.49 18.95 2.16
C GLU A 17 25.57 19.79 1.47
N ASP A 18 26.75 19.23 1.27
CA ASP A 18 27.90 19.91 0.66
C ASP A 18 27.61 20.34 -0.78
N LEU A 19 27.12 19.42 -1.62
CA LEU A 19 26.80 19.71 -3.02
C LEU A 19 25.68 20.76 -3.12
N SER A 20 24.68 20.69 -2.24
CA SER A 20 23.63 21.71 -2.19
C SER A 20 24.17 23.08 -1.80
N ASN A 21 25.07 23.14 -0.81
CA ASN A 21 25.71 24.38 -0.40
C ASN A 21 26.60 24.95 -1.52
N LEU A 22 27.45 24.13 -2.14
CA LEU A 22 28.30 24.51 -3.26
C LEU A 22 27.48 25.05 -4.45
N ALA A 23 26.38 24.37 -4.81
CA ALA A 23 25.46 24.82 -5.85
C ALA A 23 24.80 26.16 -5.47
N LYS A 24 24.39 26.36 -4.22
CA LYS A 24 23.81 27.63 -3.73
C LYS A 24 24.78 28.79 -3.82
N PHE A 25 26.03 28.60 -3.38
CA PHE A 25 27.05 29.64 -3.39
C PHE A 25 27.52 29.96 -4.81
N SER A 26 27.66 28.93 -5.66
CA SER A 26 28.08 29.09 -7.06
C SER A 26 26.97 29.58 -7.99
N ALA A 27 25.69 29.51 -7.60
CA ALA A 27 24.58 30.01 -8.43
C ALA A 27 24.70 31.51 -8.80
N LYS A 28 25.52 32.27 -8.07
CA LYS A 28 25.83 33.68 -8.38
C LYS A 28 26.75 33.85 -9.60
N THR A 29 27.52 32.84 -10.00
CA THR A 29 28.53 32.93 -11.06
C THR A 29 28.15 32.24 -12.37
N LYS A 30 26.98 31.53 -12.43
CA LYS A 30 26.44 30.85 -13.63
C LYS A 30 27.53 30.23 -14.54
N GLY A 31 28.34 29.34 -13.97
CA GLY A 31 29.44 28.68 -14.69
C GLY A 31 29.31 27.16 -14.71
N ASN A 32 30.13 26.49 -15.54
CA ASN A 32 30.19 25.02 -15.66
C ASN A 32 30.32 24.32 -14.29
N THR A 33 30.99 24.93 -13.33
CA THR A 33 31.16 24.39 -11.97
C THR A 33 29.84 24.23 -11.22
N THR A 34 28.89 25.16 -11.37
CA THR A 34 27.56 25.04 -10.73
C THR A 34 26.78 23.88 -11.32
N ARG A 35 26.87 23.70 -12.65
CA ARG A 35 26.23 22.60 -13.37
C ARG A 35 26.75 21.25 -12.87
N ASP A 36 28.07 21.11 -12.74
CA ASP A 36 28.69 19.85 -12.31
C ASP A 36 28.29 19.50 -10.86
N TYR A 37 28.14 20.49 -9.97
CA TYR A 37 27.59 20.27 -8.62
C TYR A 37 26.12 19.86 -8.63
N VAL A 38 25.30 20.44 -9.52
CA VAL A 38 23.90 20.07 -9.67
C VAL A 38 23.77 18.64 -10.19
N ASP A 39 24.53 18.26 -11.22
CA ASP A 39 24.49 16.91 -11.77
C ASP A 39 24.90 15.87 -10.70
N SER A 40 25.98 16.15 -9.96
CA SER A 40 26.42 15.31 -8.84
C SER A 40 25.36 15.23 -7.73
N LEU A 41 24.70 16.35 -7.39
CA LEU A 41 23.65 16.38 -6.37
C LEU A 41 22.48 15.49 -6.79
N LEU A 42 22.05 15.57 -8.05
CA LEU A 42 20.96 14.74 -8.57
C LEU A 42 21.34 13.25 -8.54
N ASP A 43 22.60 12.91 -8.87
CA ASP A 43 23.10 11.53 -8.84
C ASP A 43 23.11 10.95 -7.42
N VAL A 44 23.61 11.72 -6.43
CA VAL A 44 23.61 11.29 -5.02
C VAL A 44 22.20 11.20 -4.46
N LEU A 45 21.29 12.09 -4.87
CA LEU A 45 19.87 12.01 -4.48
C LEU A 45 19.16 10.81 -5.10
N ASP A 46 19.41 10.51 -6.38
CA ASP A 46 18.88 9.30 -7.03
C ASP A 46 19.44 8.04 -6.34
N GLU A 47 20.72 8.03 -5.95
CA GLU A 47 21.34 6.94 -5.18
C GLU A 47 20.75 6.81 -3.77
N LEU A 48 20.59 7.92 -3.04
CA LEU A 48 19.92 7.93 -1.74
C LEU A 48 18.50 7.38 -1.86
N ILE A 49 17.74 7.77 -2.89
CA ILE A 49 16.39 7.28 -3.12
C ILE A 49 16.38 5.80 -3.50
N ARG A 50 17.32 5.36 -4.34
CA ARG A 50 17.50 3.95 -4.69
C ARG A 50 17.80 3.10 -3.46
N LEU A 51 18.54 3.65 -2.51
CA LEU A 51 18.85 3.02 -1.22
C LEU A 51 17.76 3.25 -0.16
N SER A 52 16.86 4.22 -0.37
CA SER A 52 15.66 4.46 0.41
C SER A 52 14.61 3.41 0.02
N ALA A 53 14.65 2.29 0.70
CA ALA A 53 13.72 1.23 0.43
C ALA A 53 12.42 1.42 1.23
N ASP A 54 11.28 1.20 0.58
CA ASP A 54 10.10 0.65 1.25
C ASP A 54 10.43 -0.83 1.56
N ARG A 55 11.27 -1.09 2.55
CA ARG A 55 11.79 -2.43 2.88
C ARG A 55 10.78 -3.24 3.72
N PHE A 56 10.78 -4.56 3.54
CA PHE A 56 10.54 -5.48 4.65
C PHE A 56 11.86 -5.76 5.34
N MET A 57 11.93 -5.41 6.62
CA MET A 57 13.22 -5.13 7.24
C MET A 57 13.74 -6.25 8.15
N SER A 58 12.96 -7.32 8.33
CA SER A 58 13.35 -8.46 9.18
C SER A 58 13.00 -9.80 8.53
N LEU A 59 13.81 -10.81 8.85
CA LEU A 59 13.43 -12.21 8.73
C LEU A 59 12.39 -12.50 9.83
N GLY A 60 11.22 -13.00 9.45
CA GLY A 60 10.14 -13.32 10.41
C GLY A 60 9.26 -12.13 10.79
N ASP A 61 8.17 -12.41 11.51
CA ASP A 61 7.18 -11.43 11.99
C ASP A 61 7.68 -10.82 13.32
N ILE A 62 8.78 -10.07 13.27
CA ILE A 62 9.33 -9.40 14.46
C ILE A 62 8.51 -8.14 14.72
N ASP A 63 7.79 -8.12 15.83
CA ASP A 63 7.18 -6.92 16.42
C ASP A 63 8.26 -5.85 16.61
N HIS A 64 7.94 -4.60 16.31
CA HIS A 64 8.86 -3.45 16.37
C HIS A 64 9.59 -3.30 17.72
N ASP A 65 9.06 -3.91 18.79
CA ASP A 65 9.58 -3.83 20.16
C ASP A 65 10.75 -4.78 20.48
N GLU A 66 11.10 -5.73 19.59
CA GLU A 66 12.24 -6.66 19.79
C GLU A 66 13.40 -6.46 18.79
N ILE A 67 13.44 -5.35 18.06
CA ILE A 67 14.54 -5.08 17.14
C ILE A 67 15.81 -4.77 17.93
N LYS A 68 16.83 -5.64 17.85
CA LYS A 68 18.14 -5.40 18.47
C LYS A 68 18.93 -4.39 17.63
N GLU A 69 19.77 -3.58 18.28
CA GLU A 69 20.67 -2.58 17.64
C GLU A 69 21.54 -3.16 16.50
N GLU A 70 21.73 -4.49 16.50
CA GLU A 70 22.46 -5.26 15.49
C GLU A 70 21.67 -5.46 14.18
N ASP A 71 20.34 -5.56 14.25
CA ASP A 71 19.44 -5.58 13.09
C ASP A 71 19.31 -4.18 12.46
N TYR A 72 19.49 -3.11 13.26
CA TYR A 72 19.54 -1.72 12.79
C TYR A 72 20.80 -1.36 11.98
N LYS A 73 21.86 -2.18 12.03
CA LYS A 73 23.08 -1.96 11.22
C LYS A 73 22.90 -2.23 9.73
N GLN A 74 21.73 -2.69 9.30
CA GLN A 74 21.42 -3.02 7.90
C GLN A 74 20.69 -1.91 7.14
N TYR A 75 20.28 -0.83 7.80
CA TYR A 75 19.68 0.32 7.12
C TYR A 75 20.74 1.17 6.43
N ILE A 76 20.73 1.16 5.08
CA ILE A 76 21.55 2.09 4.31
C ILE A 76 20.94 3.50 4.29
N VAL A 77 19.61 3.68 4.24
CA VAL A 77 18.90 4.98 4.32
C VAL A 77 17.57 4.82 5.10
N HIS A 78 17.33 5.69 6.09
CA HIS A 78 16.11 5.77 6.93
C HIS A 78 15.09 6.79 6.37
N PRO A 79 13.77 6.67 6.65
CA PRO A 79 12.81 7.72 6.29
C PRO A 79 13.19 9.12 6.79
N ASP A 80 13.77 9.23 7.98
CA ASP A 80 14.30 10.51 8.49
C ASP A 80 15.47 11.06 7.66
N ASP A 81 16.25 10.18 7.03
CA ASP A 81 17.32 10.57 6.12
C ASP A 81 16.72 11.20 4.85
N ILE A 82 15.58 10.68 4.37
CA ILE A 82 14.83 11.28 3.26
C ILE A 82 14.29 12.66 3.64
N ILE A 83 13.76 12.80 4.85
CA ILE A 83 13.32 14.11 5.39
C ILE A 83 14.51 15.07 5.48
N THR A 84 15.68 14.59 5.86
CA THR A 84 16.90 15.39 6.01
C THR A 84 17.48 15.80 4.65
N ALA A 85 17.62 14.86 3.72
CA ALA A 85 18.01 15.12 2.34
C ALA A 85 17.09 16.12 1.65
N LYS A 86 15.78 16.06 1.92
CA LYS A 86 14.81 17.05 1.47
C LYS A 86 15.16 18.44 1.96
N LYS A 87 15.44 18.61 3.26
CA LYS A 87 15.79 19.91 3.85
C LYS A 87 17.00 20.52 3.15
N TYR A 88 18.03 19.71 2.86
CA TYR A 88 19.24 20.17 2.19
C TYR A 88 19.02 20.55 0.72
N SER A 89 18.33 19.71 -0.04
CA SER A 89 18.25 19.80 -1.50
C SER A 89 17.09 20.65 -2.04
N SER A 90 16.02 20.85 -1.26
CA SER A 90 14.77 21.47 -1.75
C SER A 90 14.95 22.80 -2.47
N PHE A 91 15.87 23.65 -2.00
CA PHE A 91 16.14 24.94 -2.64
C PHE A 91 16.62 24.79 -4.08
N ILE A 92 17.60 23.92 -4.33
CA ILE A 92 18.17 23.70 -5.67
C ILE A 92 17.14 23.03 -6.56
N LEU A 93 16.48 21.99 -6.06
CA LEU A 93 15.45 21.27 -6.81
C LEU A 93 14.31 22.21 -7.23
N LEU A 94 13.86 23.13 -6.36
CA LEU A 94 12.81 24.10 -6.71
C LEU A 94 13.25 25.04 -7.82
N LYS A 95 14.51 25.50 -7.80
CA LYS A 95 15.06 26.38 -8.84
C LYS A 95 15.18 25.70 -10.20
N LEU A 96 15.49 24.41 -10.22
CA LEU A 96 15.49 23.61 -11.45
C LEU A 96 14.06 23.45 -11.98
N ILE A 97 13.11 23.07 -11.12
CA ILE A 97 11.71 22.87 -11.49
C ILE A 97 11.05 24.17 -11.96
N SER A 98 11.36 25.32 -11.34
CA SER A 98 10.83 26.62 -11.74
C SER A 98 11.56 27.24 -12.95
N ALA A 99 12.52 26.51 -13.54
CA ALA A 99 13.37 26.98 -14.63
C ALA A 99 14.14 28.27 -14.30
N GLU A 100 14.36 28.56 -13.02
CA GLU A 100 15.18 29.69 -12.57
C GLU A 100 16.68 29.38 -12.62
N MET A 101 17.03 28.10 -12.68
CA MET A 101 18.38 27.58 -12.82
C MET A 101 18.46 26.70 -14.07
N LEU A 102 18.81 27.32 -15.19
CA LEU A 102 19.07 26.66 -16.48
C LEU A 102 20.53 26.84 -16.87
N PHE A 103 21.09 25.86 -17.56
CA PHE A 103 22.47 25.87 -18.06
C PHE A 103 22.57 26.03 -19.58
N GLU A 104 21.42 26.10 -20.25
CA GLU A 104 21.29 26.28 -21.71
C GLU A 104 21.95 25.13 -22.49
N ASP A 105 21.87 23.91 -21.95
CA ASP A 105 22.31 22.68 -22.59
C ASP A 105 21.14 21.74 -22.92
N ASP A 106 21.44 20.65 -23.63
CA ASP A 106 20.46 19.64 -24.07
C ASP A 106 19.90 18.79 -22.91
N LYS A 107 20.44 18.93 -21.70
CA LYS A 107 20.07 18.17 -20.51
C LYS A 107 19.17 18.94 -19.53
N ASP A 108 18.88 20.22 -19.78
CA ASP A 108 18.06 21.02 -18.86
C ASP A 108 16.66 20.41 -18.65
N ASP A 109 16.02 19.89 -19.70
CA ASP A 109 14.73 19.18 -19.60
C ASP A 109 14.86 17.90 -18.76
N GLU A 110 15.96 17.16 -18.91
CA GLU A 110 16.25 15.96 -18.14
C GLU A 110 16.45 16.29 -16.65
N ARG A 111 17.26 17.31 -16.34
CA ARG A 111 17.50 17.78 -14.95
C ARG A 111 16.21 18.24 -14.29
N MET A 112 15.38 19.00 -15.02
CA MET A 112 14.07 19.44 -14.52
C MET A 112 13.17 18.25 -14.19
N GLY A 113 13.13 17.25 -15.08
CA GLY A 113 12.38 16.00 -14.86
C GLY A 113 12.91 15.20 -13.66
N ARG A 114 14.23 15.05 -13.53
CA ARG A 114 14.88 14.41 -12.38
C ARG A 114 14.56 15.16 -11.09
N ALA A 115 14.73 16.47 -11.06
CA ALA A 115 14.48 17.30 -9.88
C ALA A 115 13.02 17.22 -9.42
N ALA A 116 12.07 17.28 -10.37
CA ALA A 116 10.65 17.09 -10.08
C ALA A 116 10.39 15.72 -9.44
N ARG A 117 10.91 14.64 -10.01
CA ARG A 117 10.76 13.27 -9.48
C ARG A 117 11.35 13.13 -8.08
N LEU A 118 12.58 13.59 -7.86
CA LEU A 118 13.26 13.55 -6.57
C LEU A 118 12.47 14.33 -5.50
N MET A 119 12.02 15.55 -5.83
CA MET A 119 11.23 16.39 -4.93
C MET A 119 9.88 15.75 -4.58
N ALA A 120 9.25 15.09 -5.55
CA ALA A 120 8.00 14.38 -5.35
C ALA A 120 8.18 13.19 -4.39
N HIS A 121 9.21 12.36 -4.61
CA HIS A 121 9.57 11.23 -3.74
C HIS A 121 9.81 11.66 -2.29
N MET A 122 10.61 12.71 -2.10
CA MET A 122 10.91 13.26 -0.78
C MET A 122 9.72 14.01 -0.14
N SER A 123 8.64 14.24 -0.87
CA SER A 123 7.43 14.91 -0.38
C SER A 123 6.33 13.96 0.05
N GLY A 124 6.59 12.65 0.03
CA GLY A 124 5.66 11.62 0.47
C GLY A 124 4.76 11.10 -0.66
N ARG A 125 4.08 9.98 -0.40
CA ARG A 125 3.41 9.17 -1.43
C ARG A 125 2.31 9.91 -2.20
N GLY A 126 1.56 10.79 -1.54
CA GLY A 126 0.47 11.54 -2.17
C GLY A 126 0.93 12.69 -3.07
N ALA A 127 2.17 13.15 -2.93
CA ALA A 127 2.76 14.21 -3.75
C ALA A 127 3.63 13.68 -4.89
N ALA A 128 3.99 12.39 -4.84
CA ALA A 128 4.79 11.74 -5.86
C ALA A 128 3.99 11.57 -7.17
N GLY A 129 4.59 11.98 -8.29
CA GLY A 129 4.14 11.53 -9.61
C GLY A 129 4.37 10.03 -9.80
N PRO A 130 4.34 9.50 -11.04
CA PRO A 130 4.73 8.11 -11.29
C PRO A 130 6.12 7.85 -10.72
N ILE A 131 6.25 6.78 -9.93
CA ILE A 131 7.45 6.46 -9.16
C ILE A 131 7.80 5.00 -9.40
N THR A 132 9.09 4.68 -9.46
CA THR A 132 9.55 3.29 -9.41
C THR A 132 10.25 3.08 -8.09
N ARG A 133 9.84 2.07 -7.34
CA ARG A 133 10.38 1.73 -6.02
C ARG A 133 10.93 0.33 -6.02
N THR A 134 12.06 0.13 -5.37
CA THR A 134 12.63 -1.20 -5.19
C THR A 134 12.23 -1.75 -3.84
N TRP A 135 11.48 -2.84 -3.85
CA TRP A 135 11.18 -3.61 -2.65
C TRP A 135 12.33 -4.59 -2.39
N HIS A 136 12.92 -4.52 -1.21
CA HIS A 136 13.96 -5.46 -0.79
C HIS A 136 13.35 -6.46 0.18
N ILE A 137 13.41 -7.75 -0.17
CA ILE A 137 12.82 -8.82 0.63
C ILE A 137 13.94 -9.80 1.01
N PRO A 138 14.45 -9.75 2.26
CA PRO A 138 15.45 -10.70 2.72
C PRO A 138 14.79 -12.07 2.94
N PHE A 139 15.50 -13.15 2.63
CA PHE A 139 15.07 -14.53 2.86
C PHE A 139 16.28 -15.43 3.14
N LEU A 140 16.03 -16.65 3.62
CA LEU A 140 17.06 -17.68 3.75
C LEU A 140 16.93 -18.67 2.59
N ASN A 141 18.03 -18.99 1.92
CA ASN A 141 18.02 -20.07 0.93
C ASN A 141 17.99 -21.45 1.61
N SER A 142 17.97 -22.53 0.82
CA SER A 142 17.97 -23.92 1.30
C SER A 142 19.13 -24.26 2.25
N ASP A 143 20.25 -23.57 2.12
CA ASP A 143 21.45 -23.77 2.96
C ASP A 143 21.43 -22.92 4.25
N GLY A 144 20.34 -22.18 4.50
CA GLY A 144 20.21 -21.25 5.62
C GLY A 144 21.02 -19.97 5.46
N VAL A 145 21.54 -19.69 4.26
CA VAL A 145 22.29 -18.47 3.94
C VAL A 145 21.32 -17.36 3.60
N ARG A 146 21.50 -16.20 4.23
CA ARG A 146 20.70 -15.01 3.96
C ARG A 146 20.95 -14.50 2.54
N GLN A 147 19.88 -14.34 1.80
CA GLN A 147 19.80 -13.68 0.50
C GLN A 147 18.82 -12.51 0.55
N GLU A 148 18.80 -11.70 -0.50
CA GLU A 148 17.88 -10.58 -0.66
C GLU A 148 17.36 -10.56 -2.10
N LEU A 149 16.04 -10.53 -2.25
CA LEU A 149 15.39 -10.31 -3.53
C LEU A 149 15.05 -8.83 -3.69
N LEU A 150 15.41 -8.27 -4.85
CA LEU A 150 15.07 -6.91 -5.25
C LEU A 150 13.92 -6.94 -6.24
N VAL A 151 12.81 -6.27 -5.92
CA VAL A 151 11.62 -6.20 -6.77
C VAL A 151 11.31 -4.74 -7.08
N PRO A 152 11.93 -4.15 -8.13
CA PRO A 152 11.55 -2.84 -8.62
C PRO A 152 10.11 -2.84 -9.19
N LEU A 153 9.23 -2.00 -8.64
CA LEU A 153 7.85 -1.83 -9.07
C LEU A 153 7.58 -0.38 -9.44
N HIS A 154 7.04 -0.16 -10.63
CA HIS A 154 6.46 1.10 -11.05
C HIS A 154 5.05 1.25 -10.49
N GLU A 155 4.85 2.33 -9.76
CA GLU A 155 3.59 2.80 -9.21
C GLU A 155 3.23 4.12 -9.92
N PRO A 156 2.31 4.13 -10.88
CA PRO A 156 1.93 5.35 -11.57
C PRO A 156 1.17 6.29 -10.63
N CYS A 157 1.17 7.58 -10.96
CA CYS A 157 0.53 8.61 -10.13
C CYS A 157 -0.97 8.33 -9.93
N TYR A 158 -1.51 8.76 -8.79
CA TYR A 158 -2.96 8.86 -8.53
C TYR A 158 -3.63 9.78 -9.56
N ILE A 159 -3.98 9.26 -10.74
CA ILE A 159 -4.79 9.97 -11.73
C ILE A 159 -6.19 9.36 -11.72
N GLY A 160 -7.03 9.79 -10.77
CA GLY A 160 -8.42 9.35 -10.63
C GLY A 160 -8.61 8.18 -9.67
N ASN A 161 -9.82 7.60 -9.64
CA ASN A 161 -10.26 6.49 -8.76
C ASN A 161 -9.58 5.13 -9.07
N ASP A 162 -8.41 5.11 -9.69
CA ASP A 162 -7.76 3.89 -10.18
C ASP A 162 -6.94 3.23 -9.05
N LEU A 163 -7.62 2.46 -8.17
CA LEU A 163 -7.08 1.84 -6.94
C LEU A 163 -5.97 0.78 -7.17
N GLY A 164 -5.84 0.25 -8.38
CA GLY A 164 -4.90 -0.85 -8.72
C GLY A 164 -3.45 -0.42 -9.01
N PHE A 165 -3.10 0.84 -8.82
CA PHE A 165 -1.77 1.37 -9.13
C PHE A 165 -0.79 1.43 -7.96
N LYS A 166 -1.27 1.18 -6.74
CA LYS A 166 -0.47 1.16 -5.52
C LYS A 166 -0.17 -0.28 -5.10
N THR A 167 1.04 -0.53 -4.62
CA THR A 167 1.34 -1.76 -3.88
C THR A 167 0.78 -1.61 -2.45
N TRP A 168 -0.40 -2.16 -2.21
CA TRP A 168 -1.08 -2.15 -0.92
C TRP A 168 -0.49 -3.17 0.05
N GLY A 169 -0.53 -2.91 1.36
CA GLY A 169 0.12 -3.70 2.42
C GLY A 169 -0.03 -5.21 2.40
N ALA A 170 -1.12 -5.73 1.82
CA ALA A 170 -1.36 -7.17 1.72
C ALA A 170 -0.42 -7.88 0.71
N ALA A 171 -0.18 -7.30 -0.48
CA ALA A 171 0.74 -7.87 -1.46
C ALA A 171 2.18 -8.07 -0.92
N PRO A 172 2.78 -7.06 -0.27
CA PRO A 172 4.12 -7.15 0.23
C PRO A 172 4.14 -8.08 1.49
N MET A 173 3.07 -8.16 2.31
CA MET A 173 2.94 -9.20 3.36
C MET A 173 2.84 -10.63 2.78
N MET A 174 2.12 -10.80 1.67
CA MET A 174 2.02 -12.07 0.97
C MET A 174 3.37 -12.50 0.37
N ALA A 175 4.11 -11.57 -0.24
CA ALA A 175 5.47 -11.79 -0.74
C ALA A 175 6.41 -12.31 0.35
N LYS A 176 6.31 -11.76 1.57
CA LYS A 176 7.08 -12.22 2.74
C LYS A 176 6.72 -13.65 3.14
N LYS A 177 5.43 -14.02 3.17
CA LYS A 177 4.98 -15.39 3.45
C LYS A 177 5.54 -16.38 2.43
N LEU A 178 5.49 -16.03 1.14
CA LEU A 178 6.02 -16.86 0.06
C LEU A 178 7.53 -17.08 0.18
N LEU A 179 8.32 -16.01 0.36
CA LEU A 179 9.79 -16.11 0.36
C LEU A 179 10.38 -16.59 1.68
N GLN A 180 9.91 -16.09 2.82
CA GLN A 180 10.55 -16.35 4.11
C GLN A 180 9.99 -17.58 4.82
N GLN A 181 8.69 -17.84 4.66
CA GLN A 181 8.02 -18.95 5.34
C GLN A 181 7.79 -20.14 4.42
N ASN A 182 8.16 -20.01 3.14
CA ASN A 182 8.04 -21.03 2.11
C ASN A 182 6.67 -21.73 2.16
N VAL A 183 5.59 -20.94 2.22
CA VAL A 183 4.22 -21.47 2.38
C VAL A 183 3.73 -22.29 1.18
N ILE A 184 4.50 -22.31 0.09
CA ILE A 184 4.31 -23.16 -1.09
C ILE A 184 5.64 -23.84 -1.44
N PRO A 185 6.03 -24.93 -0.75
CA PRO A 185 7.35 -25.53 -0.88
C PRO A 185 7.71 -26.02 -2.30
N ASP A 186 6.74 -26.60 -3.01
CA ASP A 186 6.94 -27.24 -4.32
C ASP A 186 6.24 -26.45 -5.44
N ILE A 187 6.47 -25.12 -5.48
CA ILE A 187 5.83 -24.27 -6.48
C ILE A 187 6.35 -24.51 -7.92
N SER A 188 7.52 -25.15 -8.08
CA SER A 188 8.23 -25.26 -9.36
C SER A 188 7.44 -25.91 -10.49
N ASP A 189 6.58 -26.87 -10.17
CA ASP A 189 5.74 -27.57 -11.15
C ASP A 189 4.32 -26.98 -11.25
N CYS A 190 4.00 -25.97 -10.45
CA CYS A 190 2.66 -25.41 -10.35
C CYS A 190 2.38 -24.30 -11.37
N ARG A 191 1.21 -24.37 -12.01
CA ARG A 191 0.61 -23.23 -12.72
C ARG A 191 -0.09 -22.33 -11.72
N VAL A 192 0.34 -21.08 -11.62
CA VAL A 192 -0.16 -20.09 -10.66
C VAL A 192 -0.99 -19.04 -11.36
N LEU A 193 -2.15 -18.71 -10.80
CA LEU A 193 -2.97 -17.58 -11.20
C LEU A 193 -3.07 -16.57 -10.06
N GLU A 194 -2.58 -15.35 -10.28
CA GLU A 194 -2.81 -14.21 -9.39
C GLU A 194 -4.06 -13.45 -9.83
N LEU A 195 -5.05 -13.36 -8.94
CA LEU A 195 -6.23 -12.52 -9.10
C LEU A 195 -5.99 -11.15 -8.47
N GLY A 196 -6.29 -10.07 -9.20
CA GLY A 196 -6.15 -8.71 -8.68
C GLY A 196 -4.71 -8.31 -8.46
N THR A 197 -3.88 -8.49 -9.49
CA THR A 197 -2.42 -8.39 -9.38
C THR A 197 -1.91 -7.00 -8.97
N GLY A 198 -2.67 -5.94 -9.26
CA GLY A 198 -2.24 -4.56 -9.00
C GLY A 198 -0.88 -4.25 -9.65
N THR A 199 0.17 -4.10 -8.83
CA THR A 199 1.53 -3.82 -9.31
C THR A 199 2.28 -5.06 -9.79
N GLY A 200 1.80 -6.28 -9.56
CA GLY A 200 2.47 -7.52 -9.99
C GLY A 200 3.29 -8.22 -8.92
N MET A 201 3.39 -7.67 -7.72
CA MET A 201 4.37 -8.11 -6.73
C MET A 201 4.27 -9.62 -6.43
N VAL A 202 3.08 -10.13 -6.11
CA VAL A 202 2.94 -11.52 -5.66
C VAL A 202 3.22 -12.49 -6.81
N GLY A 203 2.73 -12.21 -8.02
CA GLY A 203 3.04 -12.99 -9.21
C GLY A 203 4.54 -13.00 -9.56
N LEU A 204 5.22 -11.85 -9.43
CA LEU A 204 6.68 -11.78 -9.63
C LEU A 204 7.43 -12.66 -8.63
N ILE A 205 6.99 -12.71 -7.37
CA ILE A 205 7.56 -13.61 -6.37
C ILE A 205 7.33 -15.08 -6.75
N CYS A 206 6.12 -15.43 -7.20
CA CYS A 206 5.85 -16.80 -7.64
C CYS A 206 6.73 -17.23 -8.83
N ASP A 207 6.98 -16.34 -9.80
CA ASP A 207 7.89 -16.63 -10.92
C ASP A 207 9.35 -16.74 -10.44
N HIS A 208 9.78 -15.87 -9.52
CA HIS A 208 11.12 -15.96 -8.91
C HIS A 208 11.33 -17.28 -8.17
N LEU A 209 10.32 -17.76 -7.44
CA LEU A 209 10.36 -19.06 -6.76
C LEU A 209 10.31 -20.26 -7.72
N GLY A 210 10.18 -20.01 -9.03
CA GLY A 210 10.37 -21.01 -10.07
C GLY A 210 9.09 -21.66 -10.57
N ALA A 211 7.91 -21.07 -10.32
CA ALA A 211 6.64 -21.57 -10.85
C ALA A 211 6.72 -21.89 -12.37
N SER A 212 6.07 -22.98 -12.78
CA SER A 212 6.13 -23.46 -14.16
C SER A 212 5.46 -22.49 -15.14
N GLU A 213 4.38 -21.85 -14.68
CA GLU A 213 3.67 -20.79 -15.39
C GLU A 213 2.98 -19.87 -14.38
N VAL A 214 3.11 -18.55 -14.57
CA VAL A 214 2.41 -17.55 -13.75
C VAL A 214 1.54 -16.68 -14.64
N HIS A 215 0.26 -16.58 -14.33
CA HIS A 215 -0.64 -15.60 -14.91
C HIS A 215 -0.94 -14.51 -13.87
N VAL A 216 -0.57 -13.27 -14.18
CA VAL A 216 -0.94 -12.10 -13.38
C VAL A 216 -2.14 -11.42 -14.03
N THR A 217 -3.21 -11.23 -13.25
CA THR A 217 -4.49 -10.82 -13.83
C THR A 217 -5.18 -9.67 -13.10
N ASP A 218 -5.84 -8.83 -13.89
CA ASP A 218 -6.68 -7.73 -13.45
C ASP A 218 -7.78 -7.47 -14.49
N TYR A 219 -8.84 -6.77 -14.09
CA TYR A 219 -9.92 -6.37 -15.01
C TYR A 219 -9.61 -5.04 -15.70
N HIS A 220 -8.80 -4.17 -15.07
CA HIS A 220 -8.59 -2.79 -15.48
C HIS A 220 -7.45 -2.67 -16.49
N PRO A 221 -7.69 -2.17 -17.73
CA PRO A 221 -6.69 -2.14 -18.79
C PRO A 221 -5.40 -1.42 -18.42
N ARG A 222 -5.47 -0.32 -17.66
CA ARG A 222 -4.26 0.41 -17.27
C ARG A 222 -3.44 -0.31 -16.21
N VAL A 223 -4.08 -1.10 -15.34
CA VAL A 223 -3.35 -1.93 -14.38
C VAL A 223 -2.59 -3.01 -15.14
N LEU A 224 -3.22 -3.60 -16.16
CA LEU A 224 -2.59 -4.55 -17.08
C LEU A 224 -1.40 -3.94 -17.85
N GLU A 225 -1.51 -2.69 -18.32
CA GLU A 225 -0.38 -1.96 -18.93
C GLU A 225 0.77 -1.75 -17.94
N ASN A 226 0.46 -1.40 -16.68
CA ASN A 226 1.47 -1.18 -15.65
C ASN A 226 2.17 -2.46 -15.20
N VAL A 227 1.42 -3.55 -14.97
CA VAL A 227 2.00 -4.83 -14.58
C VAL A 227 2.84 -5.44 -15.70
N ALA A 228 2.49 -5.21 -16.98
CA ALA A 228 3.33 -5.58 -18.11
C ALA A 228 4.69 -4.86 -18.06
N TYR A 229 4.69 -3.57 -17.75
CA TYR A 229 5.92 -2.81 -17.55
C TYR A 229 6.73 -3.34 -16.35
N ASN A 230 6.07 -3.69 -15.25
CA ASN A 230 6.74 -4.26 -14.07
C ASN A 230 7.32 -5.66 -14.33
N ILE A 231 6.65 -6.49 -15.14
CA ILE A 231 7.20 -7.78 -15.57
C ILE A 231 8.50 -7.59 -16.36
N GLU A 232 8.51 -6.66 -17.32
CA GLU A 232 9.70 -6.34 -18.10
C GLU A 232 10.82 -5.80 -17.20
N LEU A 233 10.47 -4.89 -16.28
CA LEU A 233 11.40 -4.29 -15.32
C LEU A 233 12.09 -5.32 -14.40
N ASN A 234 11.39 -6.40 -14.08
CA ASN A 234 11.90 -7.49 -13.24
C ASN A 234 12.44 -8.68 -14.06
N GLN A 235 12.45 -8.59 -15.40
CA GLN A 235 12.83 -9.69 -16.31
C GLN A 235 12.06 -11.00 -16.03
N SER A 236 10.81 -10.88 -15.60
CA SER A 236 9.97 -12.03 -15.24
C SER A 236 9.35 -12.69 -16.49
N ARG A 237 9.05 -13.98 -16.38
CA ARG A 237 8.35 -14.79 -17.41
C ARG A 237 6.83 -14.79 -17.21
N ALA A 238 6.32 -14.11 -16.19
CA ALA A 238 4.89 -14.05 -15.90
C ALA A 238 4.10 -13.46 -17.08
N LYS A 239 2.89 -14.00 -17.30
CA LYS A 239 2.00 -13.62 -18.39
C LYS A 239 0.93 -12.68 -17.87
N VAL A 240 0.78 -11.53 -18.51
CA VAL A 240 -0.33 -10.60 -18.24
C VAL A 240 -1.58 -11.11 -18.94
N SER A 241 -2.70 -11.23 -18.23
CA SER A 241 -3.98 -11.60 -18.83
C SER A 241 -5.11 -10.80 -18.21
N LYS A 242 -6.09 -10.40 -19.03
CA LYS A 242 -7.29 -9.74 -18.54
C LYS A 242 -8.21 -10.78 -17.89
N LEU A 243 -8.62 -10.53 -16.65
CA LEU A 243 -9.56 -11.39 -15.94
C LEU A 243 -10.39 -10.54 -14.98
N ASP A 244 -11.72 -10.62 -15.13
CA ASP A 244 -12.68 -10.05 -14.21
C ASP A 244 -13.32 -11.22 -13.44
N PHE A 245 -12.96 -11.37 -12.16
CA PHE A 245 -13.37 -12.55 -11.40
C PHE A 245 -14.88 -12.57 -11.16
N ILE A 246 -15.55 -11.41 -11.12
CA ILE A 246 -17.00 -11.33 -11.02
C ILE A 246 -17.64 -11.90 -12.28
N LYS A 247 -17.10 -11.56 -13.46
CA LYS A 247 -17.57 -12.14 -14.73
C LYS A 247 -17.28 -13.64 -14.84
N VAL A 248 -16.13 -14.11 -14.36
CA VAL A 248 -15.84 -15.55 -14.25
C VAL A 248 -16.87 -16.25 -13.36
N ALA A 249 -17.17 -15.67 -12.20
CA ALA A 249 -18.17 -16.19 -11.27
C ALA A 249 -19.57 -16.24 -11.91
N LYS A 250 -19.97 -15.20 -12.67
CA LYS A 250 -21.23 -15.14 -13.43
C LYS A 250 -21.24 -16.02 -14.69
N GLY A 251 -20.09 -16.55 -15.11
CA GLY A 251 -19.96 -17.39 -16.31
C GLY A 251 -19.86 -16.62 -17.62
N GLU A 252 -19.59 -15.31 -17.56
CA GLU A 252 -19.57 -14.38 -18.70
C GLU A 252 -18.20 -14.31 -19.40
N CYS A 253 -17.19 -15.01 -18.89
CA CYS A 253 -15.83 -15.05 -19.42
C CYS A 253 -15.51 -16.40 -20.08
N ALA A 254 -15.95 -16.59 -21.33
CA ALA A 254 -15.77 -17.85 -22.07
C ALA A 254 -14.31 -18.30 -22.23
N GLU A 255 -13.38 -17.34 -22.34
CA GLU A 255 -11.94 -17.60 -22.47
C GLU A 255 -11.33 -18.29 -21.23
N TRP A 256 -11.94 -18.11 -20.06
CA TRP A 256 -11.52 -18.71 -18.79
C TRP A 256 -12.34 -19.96 -18.44
N HIS A 257 -13.32 -20.34 -19.27
CA HIS A 257 -14.08 -21.58 -19.07
C HIS A 257 -13.13 -22.78 -19.17
N ASN A 258 -13.22 -23.70 -18.19
CA ASN A 258 -12.37 -24.89 -18.07
C ASN A 258 -10.87 -24.64 -17.90
N GLN A 259 -10.43 -23.38 -17.75
CA GLN A 259 -9.07 -23.09 -17.34
C GLN A 259 -8.92 -23.31 -15.84
N LYS A 260 -7.95 -24.14 -15.47
CA LYS A 260 -7.70 -24.54 -14.09
C LYS A 260 -6.21 -24.40 -13.76
N PHE A 261 -5.93 -23.82 -12.60
CA PHE A 261 -4.60 -23.53 -12.09
C PHE A 261 -4.34 -24.35 -10.83
N ASP A 262 -3.13 -24.87 -10.69
CA ASP A 262 -2.76 -25.67 -9.53
C ASP A 262 -2.89 -24.82 -8.26
N ILE A 263 -2.52 -23.54 -8.38
CA ILE A 263 -2.59 -22.56 -7.30
C ILE A 263 -3.30 -21.30 -7.80
N VAL A 264 -4.25 -20.80 -7.01
CA VAL A 264 -4.76 -19.44 -7.15
C VAL A 264 -4.24 -18.61 -5.99
N ILE A 265 -3.85 -17.37 -6.23
CA ILE A 265 -3.33 -16.46 -5.21
C ILE A 265 -3.96 -15.08 -5.37
N ALA A 266 -4.19 -14.39 -4.25
CA ALA A 266 -4.68 -13.03 -4.26
C ALA A 266 -4.16 -12.24 -3.07
N SER A 267 -4.16 -10.93 -3.19
CA SER A 267 -3.87 -10.01 -2.10
C SER A 267 -4.78 -8.79 -2.17
N ASP A 268 -5.47 -8.47 -1.07
CA ASP A 268 -6.36 -7.32 -0.94
C ASP A 268 -7.41 -7.23 -2.07
N LEU A 269 -8.32 -8.19 -2.15
CA LEU A 269 -9.43 -8.16 -3.14
C LEU A 269 -10.80 -7.96 -2.51
N LEU A 270 -10.88 -7.84 -1.18
CA LEU A 270 -12.12 -7.88 -0.43
C LEU A 270 -12.58 -6.49 0.01
N TYR A 271 -12.95 -5.65 -0.96
CA TYR A 271 -13.31 -4.25 -0.70
C TYR A 271 -14.81 -4.00 -0.48
N GLU A 272 -15.65 -4.87 -1.03
CA GLU A 272 -17.11 -4.69 -1.08
C GLU A 272 -17.77 -6.05 -0.90
N MET A 273 -19.02 -6.06 -0.43
CA MET A 273 -19.81 -7.30 -0.31
C MET A 273 -19.96 -8.05 -1.64
N GLU A 274 -19.95 -7.36 -2.79
CA GLU A 274 -19.97 -8.02 -4.10
C GLU A 274 -18.71 -8.89 -4.30
N HIS A 275 -17.54 -8.43 -3.84
CA HIS A 275 -16.30 -9.21 -3.89
C HIS A 275 -16.40 -10.45 -2.99
N ALA A 276 -16.97 -10.31 -1.79
CA ALA A 276 -17.18 -11.43 -0.87
C ALA A 276 -18.12 -12.50 -1.45
N GLU A 277 -19.10 -12.11 -2.27
CA GLU A 277 -20.05 -13.03 -2.91
C GLU A 277 -19.43 -13.78 -4.10
N TYR A 278 -18.69 -13.08 -4.97
CA TYR A 278 -18.25 -13.64 -6.24
C TYR A 278 -16.81 -14.18 -6.26
N LEU A 279 -15.89 -13.66 -5.43
CA LEU A 279 -14.52 -14.17 -5.36
C LEU A 279 -14.48 -15.68 -5.04
N PRO A 280 -15.23 -16.21 -4.04
CA PRO A 280 -15.25 -17.64 -3.75
C PRO A 280 -15.67 -18.50 -4.95
N ILE A 281 -16.66 -18.04 -5.72
CA ILE A 281 -17.16 -18.75 -6.90
C ILE A 281 -16.11 -18.74 -8.02
N ALA A 282 -15.42 -17.61 -8.21
CA ALA A 282 -14.34 -17.53 -9.19
C ALA A 282 -13.16 -18.44 -8.81
N VAL A 283 -12.76 -18.45 -7.54
CA VAL A 283 -11.71 -19.33 -7.02
C VAL A 283 -12.11 -20.79 -7.21
N GLU A 284 -13.34 -21.18 -6.85
CA GLU A 284 -13.86 -22.53 -7.11
C GLU A 284 -13.75 -22.89 -8.60
N LYS A 285 -14.11 -21.98 -9.51
CA LYS A 285 -14.03 -22.24 -10.95
C LYS A 285 -12.60 -22.32 -11.49
N LEU A 286 -11.64 -21.59 -10.94
CA LEU A 286 -10.29 -21.45 -11.49
C LEU A 286 -9.24 -22.34 -10.79
N MET A 287 -9.47 -22.72 -9.54
CA MET A 287 -8.51 -23.46 -8.71
C MET A 287 -8.63 -24.97 -8.91
N LYS A 288 -7.50 -25.68 -8.96
CA LYS A 288 -7.43 -27.14 -8.81
C LYS A 288 -7.20 -27.54 -7.36
N ASN A 289 -6.09 -27.07 -6.75
CA ASN A 289 -5.63 -27.57 -5.47
C ASN A 289 -5.88 -26.54 -4.37
N ASP A 290 -5.14 -25.43 -4.42
CA ASP A 290 -4.98 -24.55 -3.26
C ASP A 290 -5.16 -23.07 -3.62
N PHE A 291 -5.73 -22.33 -2.67
CA PHE A 291 -5.92 -20.89 -2.76
C PHE A 291 -5.28 -20.20 -1.57
N TYR A 292 -4.41 -19.23 -1.87
CA TYR A 292 -3.69 -18.45 -0.87
C TYR A 292 -4.15 -17.01 -0.93
N PHE A 293 -4.51 -16.45 0.23
CA PHE A 293 -5.12 -15.11 0.27
C PHE A 293 -4.60 -14.29 1.44
N MET A 294 -4.23 -13.04 1.17
CA MET A 294 -3.89 -12.05 2.19
C MET A 294 -4.91 -10.90 2.15
N VAL A 295 -5.54 -10.59 3.29
CA VAL A 295 -6.58 -9.56 3.40
C VAL A 295 -6.25 -8.59 4.54
N PRO A 296 -6.31 -7.27 4.34
CA PRO A 296 -6.30 -6.32 5.45
C PRO A 296 -7.63 -6.37 6.20
N LEU A 297 -7.58 -6.57 7.51
CA LEU A 297 -8.72 -6.51 8.41
C LEU A 297 -8.95 -5.05 8.80
N ARG A 298 -9.95 -4.44 8.18
CA ARG A 298 -10.42 -3.09 8.50
C ARG A 298 -11.62 -3.18 9.43
N ASP A 299 -11.79 -2.23 10.35
CA ASP A 299 -12.86 -2.24 11.35
C ASP A 299 -14.27 -2.39 10.77
N THR A 300 -14.49 -1.88 9.55
CA THR A 300 -15.78 -1.95 8.86
C THR A 300 -15.98 -3.20 8.01
N HIS A 301 -14.95 -4.02 7.77
CA HIS A 301 -14.96 -5.07 6.74
C HIS A 301 -15.22 -6.50 7.28
N TRP A 302 -15.60 -6.62 8.56
CA TRP A 302 -15.86 -7.93 9.17
C TRP A 302 -17.04 -8.67 8.53
N GLN A 303 -18.02 -7.96 7.97
CA GLN A 303 -19.16 -8.57 7.30
C GLN A 303 -18.72 -9.28 6.01
N GLU A 304 -17.88 -8.62 5.22
CA GLU A 304 -17.31 -9.12 3.99
C GLU A 304 -16.44 -10.35 4.25
N VAL A 305 -15.57 -10.29 5.26
CA VAL A 305 -14.70 -11.42 5.64
C VAL A 305 -15.53 -12.62 6.06
N ASN A 306 -16.52 -12.43 6.95
CA ASN A 306 -17.38 -13.51 7.42
C ASN A 306 -18.21 -14.13 6.28
N HIS A 307 -18.73 -13.28 5.39
CA HIS A 307 -19.48 -13.74 4.22
C HIS A 307 -18.61 -14.52 3.25
N PHE A 308 -17.40 -14.02 2.98
CA PHE A 308 -16.40 -14.68 2.15
C PHE A 308 -16.04 -16.07 2.72
N GLU A 309 -15.71 -16.16 4.01
CA GLU A 309 -15.38 -17.43 4.67
C GLU A 309 -16.54 -18.44 4.61
N ALA A 310 -17.76 -17.99 4.91
CA ALA A 310 -18.96 -18.82 4.85
C ALA A 310 -19.21 -19.34 3.43
N LYS A 311 -19.03 -18.48 2.42
CA LYS A 311 -19.21 -18.82 1.02
C LYS A 311 -18.15 -19.81 0.53
N MET A 312 -16.87 -19.60 0.86
CA MET A 312 -15.79 -20.55 0.57
C MET A 312 -16.12 -21.95 1.10
N ASN A 313 -16.54 -22.03 2.37
CA ASN A 313 -16.91 -23.30 2.99
C ASN A 313 -18.14 -23.94 2.32
N SER A 314 -19.15 -23.15 1.94
CA SER A 314 -20.33 -23.66 1.23
C SER A 314 -20.02 -24.26 -0.15
N LEU A 315 -18.90 -23.85 -0.76
CA LEU A 315 -18.41 -24.35 -2.04
C LEU A 315 -17.44 -25.54 -1.87
N GLY A 316 -17.24 -26.04 -0.65
CA GLY A 316 -16.33 -27.14 -0.35
C GLY A 316 -14.85 -26.73 -0.39
N LEU A 317 -14.54 -25.45 -0.18
CA LEU A 317 -13.18 -24.94 -0.04
C LEU A 317 -12.90 -24.69 1.45
N PHE A 318 -12.04 -25.51 2.02
CA PHE A 318 -11.80 -25.54 3.46
C PHE A 318 -10.53 -24.77 3.83
N ILE A 319 -10.58 -24.04 4.94
CA ILE A 319 -9.41 -23.39 5.52
C ILE A 319 -8.50 -24.47 6.11
N ARG A 320 -7.29 -24.63 5.55
CA ARG A 320 -6.20 -25.43 6.13
C ARG A 320 -5.44 -24.66 7.20
N LYS A 321 -5.22 -23.37 6.97
CA LYS A 321 -4.49 -22.48 7.87
C LYS A 321 -5.01 -21.06 7.76
N THR A 322 -5.05 -20.38 8.90
CA THR A 322 -5.27 -18.94 8.99
C THR A 322 -4.25 -18.34 9.97
N GLN A 323 -3.77 -17.13 9.69
CA GLN A 323 -2.82 -16.44 10.55
C GLN A 323 -3.00 -14.93 10.45
N ASP A 324 -3.07 -14.27 11.59
CA ASP A 324 -3.12 -12.81 11.65
C ASP A 324 -1.74 -12.22 11.94
N SER A 325 -1.49 -11.03 11.43
CA SER A 325 -0.29 -10.22 11.67
C SER A 325 -0.64 -8.74 11.68
N GLU A 326 0.10 -7.92 12.40
CA GLU A 326 -0.11 -6.47 12.47
C GLU A 326 1.11 -5.73 11.93
N ARG A 327 0.89 -4.57 11.30
CA ARG A 327 1.95 -3.74 10.74
C ARG A 327 1.57 -2.27 10.78
N GLU A 328 2.51 -1.43 11.16
CA GLU A 328 2.35 0.02 11.04
C GLU A 328 2.52 0.46 9.57
N GLU A 329 1.49 1.07 9.01
CA GLU A 329 1.52 1.74 7.71
C GLU A 329 1.43 3.27 7.87
N GLU A 330 1.56 4.02 6.79
CA GLU A 330 1.51 5.51 6.83
C GLU A 330 0.20 6.06 7.42
N GLU A 331 -0.89 5.30 7.34
CA GLU A 331 -2.23 5.67 7.83
C GLU A 331 -2.52 5.10 9.23
N GLY A 332 -1.59 4.35 9.82
CA GLY A 332 -1.72 3.75 11.15
C GLY A 332 -1.49 2.24 11.15
N LEU A 333 -1.75 1.61 12.30
CA LEU A 333 -1.64 0.17 12.47
C LEU A 333 -2.71 -0.56 11.67
N VAL A 334 -2.29 -1.48 10.81
CA VAL A 334 -3.16 -2.32 9.98
C VAL A 334 -2.95 -3.78 10.35
N ARG A 335 -4.04 -4.50 10.62
CA ARG A 335 -4.04 -5.95 10.81
C ARG A 335 -4.29 -6.65 9.48
N PHE A 336 -3.56 -7.72 9.21
CA PHE A 336 -3.69 -8.56 8.02
C PHE A 336 -4.02 -9.99 8.42
N ARG A 337 -4.86 -10.65 7.64
CA ARG A 337 -5.18 -12.07 7.75
C ARG A 337 -4.73 -12.81 6.51
N TYR A 338 -3.95 -13.84 6.76
CA TYR A 338 -3.50 -14.82 5.78
C TYR A 338 -4.39 -16.06 5.82
N TYR A 339 -4.69 -16.63 4.65
CA TYR A 339 -5.44 -17.86 4.49
C TYR A 339 -4.75 -18.85 3.55
N GLU A 340 -4.88 -20.13 3.88
CA GLU A 340 -4.65 -21.27 2.99
C GLU A 340 -5.95 -22.06 2.87
N PHE A 341 -6.53 -22.07 1.68
CA PHE A 341 -7.70 -22.86 1.36
C PHE A 341 -7.32 -24.06 0.49
N SER A 342 -8.03 -25.16 0.65
CA SER A 342 -7.88 -26.37 -0.18
C SER A 342 -9.21 -27.07 -0.41
N ARG A 343 -9.29 -27.89 -1.45
CA ARG A 343 -10.46 -28.74 -1.70
C ARG A 343 -10.55 -29.94 -0.77
N GLU A 344 -9.42 -30.39 -0.22
CA GLU A 344 -9.40 -31.52 0.69
C GLU A 344 -9.54 -31.06 2.15
N PRO A 345 -10.53 -31.58 2.90
CA PRO A 345 -10.59 -31.35 4.33
C PRO A 345 -9.41 -32.04 5.03
N LEU A 346 -8.93 -31.44 6.12
CA LEU A 346 -7.79 -31.91 6.93
C LEU A 346 -7.88 -33.40 7.37
N SER A 347 -9.05 -34.03 7.31
CA SER A 347 -9.28 -35.41 7.73
C SER A 347 -8.72 -36.51 6.79
N ASN A 348 -8.25 -36.17 5.58
CA ASN A 348 -7.75 -37.16 4.60
C ASN A 348 -6.21 -37.24 4.47
N LEU A 349 -5.43 -36.36 5.11
CA LEU A 349 -3.98 -36.56 5.27
C LEU A 349 -3.73 -37.54 6.43
N GLY A 350 -3.99 -38.82 6.19
CA GLY A 350 -3.58 -39.89 7.10
C GLY A 350 -2.05 -39.98 7.20
N ASN A 351 -1.53 -39.99 8.43
CA ASN A 351 -0.22 -40.50 8.82
C ASN A 351 0.94 -40.29 7.82
N MET A 352 1.36 -39.04 7.58
CA MET A 352 2.77 -38.77 7.33
C MET A 352 3.39 -38.33 8.65
N ASN A 353 4.18 -39.23 9.25
CA ASN A 353 5.07 -38.89 10.35
C ASN A 353 6.00 -37.78 9.87
N TYR A 354 5.71 -36.53 10.25
CA TYR A 354 6.74 -35.52 10.31
C TYR A 354 7.70 -35.94 11.42
N ASP A 355 8.91 -36.30 11.01
CA ASP A 355 10.02 -36.59 11.89
C ASP A 355 10.31 -35.33 12.72
N THR A 356 9.81 -35.31 13.96
CA THR A 356 10.06 -34.25 14.92
C THR A 356 11.50 -34.38 15.41
N THR A 357 12.41 -33.61 14.81
CA THR A 357 13.63 -33.15 15.49
C THR A 357 13.58 -31.63 15.68
N PRO A 358 14.15 -31.12 16.78
CA PRO A 358 13.46 -30.09 17.56
C PRO A 358 13.82 -28.67 17.14
N THR A 359 12.81 -27.86 16.86
CA THR A 359 12.90 -26.39 16.96
C THR A 359 13.00 -25.99 18.44
N PRO A 360 13.84 -25.00 18.80
CA PRO A 360 13.98 -24.57 20.19
C PRO A 360 12.70 -23.92 20.68
N SER A 361 12.19 -24.45 21.80
CA SER A 361 10.98 -24.04 22.49
C SER A 361 10.97 -22.57 22.91
N TYR A 362 9.93 -21.83 22.55
CA TYR A 362 9.38 -20.78 23.41
C TYR A 362 7.95 -21.15 23.79
N LYS A 363 7.73 -21.26 25.11
CA LYS A 363 6.50 -21.74 25.74
C LYS A 363 5.35 -20.74 25.53
N GLN A 364 4.29 -21.14 24.84
CA GLN A 364 2.97 -20.53 25.00
C GLN A 364 2.24 -21.21 26.16
N MET A 365 1.87 -20.42 27.17
CA MET A 365 0.90 -20.81 28.19
C MET A 365 -0.51 -20.60 27.64
N THR A 366 -1.28 -21.67 27.66
CA THR A 366 -2.69 -21.77 27.30
C THR A 366 -3.59 -20.94 28.23
N ASN A 367 -4.69 -20.38 27.70
CA ASN A 367 -5.97 -20.54 28.38
C ASN A 367 -7.20 -20.36 27.49
N ASN A 368 -8.25 -21.03 27.96
CA ASN A 368 -9.41 -21.56 27.25
C ASN A 368 -10.68 -20.72 27.45
N ASN A 369 -11.60 -20.89 26.48
CA ASN A 369 -13.07 -21.02 26.60
C ASN A 369 -14.02 -19.81 26.69
N ASN A 370 -14.89 -19.79 25.65
CA ASN A 370 -16.37 -19.80 25.64
C ASN A 370 -17.18 -18.68 26.30
N SER A 371 -18.08 -18.08 25.51
CA SER A 371 -19.56 -18.30 25.51
C SER A 371 -20.24 -17.23 24.64
N SER A 372 -20.89 -17.56 23.52
CA SER A 372 -22.34 -17.82 23.35
C SER A 372 -23.29 -16.76 23.93
N SER A 373 -24.01 -16.01 23.09
CA SER A 373 -25.43 -16.24 22.77
C SER A 373 -26.18 -14.98 22.26
N ASN A 374 -27.05 -15.19 21.26
CA ASN A 374 -28.40 -14.62 21.08
C ASN A 374 -28.56 -13.07 21.06
N GLN A 375 -29.28 -12.41 20.14
CA GLN A 375 -30.59 -12.74 19.59
C GLN A 375 -31.05 -11.67 18.56
N LYS A 376 -31.97 -12.08 17.67
CA LYS A 376 -33.15 -11.35 17.12
C LYS A 376 -33.03 -10.49 15.85
N ASP A 377 -33.44 -11.17 14.79
CA ASP A 377 -34.20 -10.74 13.62
C ASP A 377 -35.17 -9.56 13.82
N MET A 378 -35.24 -8.68 12.81
CA MET A 378 -36.45 -7.93 12.51
C MET A 378 -36.61 -7.77 10.98
N TYR A 379 -37.57 -8.52 10.44
CA TYR A 379 -38.01 -8.51 9.04
C TYR A 379 -38.68 -7.18 8.66
N TYR A 380 -38.38 -6.67 7.47
CA TYR A 380 -39.32 -5.86 6.67
C TYR A 380 -39.20 -6.25 5.18
N GLN A 381 -40.25 -6.87 4.65
CA GLN A 381 -40.50 -7.07 3.23
C GLN A 381 -41.14 -5.82 2.62
N ALA A 382 -40.71 -5.42 1.42
CA ALA A 382 -41.52 -4.62 0.50
C ALA A 382 -41.12 -4.85 -0.96
N THR A 383 -41.89 -5.72 -1.61
CA THR A 383 -42.47 -5.69 -2.97
C THR A 383 -41.84 -4.88 -4.12
N ALA A 384 -41.77 -5.58 -5.25
CA ALA A 384 -41.41 -5.18 -6.61
C ALA A 384 -42.38 -4.19 -7.31
N ASN A 385 -41.87 -3.53 -8.36
CA ASN A 385 -42.52 -3.13 -9.63
C ASN A 385 -41.45 -2.37 -10.46
N SER A 386 -40.99 -2.78 -11.64
CA SER A 386 -41.62 -2.94 -12.97
C SER A 386 -40.95 -1.97 -13.97
N SER A 387 -40.43 -2.53 -15.06
CA SER A 387 -39.72 -1.90 -16.19
C SER A 387 -40.57 -0.86 -16.97
N PRO A 388 -40.03 -0.16 -17.99
CA PRO A 388 -39.98 -0.76 -19.34
C PRO A 388 -38.78 -0.38 -20.24
N THR A 389 -38.71 -1.19 -21.30
CA THR A 389 -37.76 -1.37 -22.41
C THR A 389 -37.84 -0.37 -23.57
N ALA A 390 -36.76 -0.27 -24.37
CA ALA A 390 -36.85 0.00 -25.82
C ALA A 390 -35.65 -0.61 -26.59
N ASN A 391 -35.96 -1.48 -27.57
CA ASN A 391 -35.07 -2.12 -28.55
C ASN A 391 -35.00 -1.28 -29.85
N VAL A 392 -33.87 -1.29 -30.57
CA VAL A 392 -33.82 -1.21 -32.05
C VAL A 392 -32.60 -1.99 -32.58
N ASP A 393 -32.84 -2.71 -33.68
CA ASP A 393 -32.03 -3.79 -34.28
C ASP A 393 -31.38 -3.40 -35.64
N TYR A 394 -30.23 -4.04 -35.91
CA TYR A 394 -29.54 -4.51 -37.14
C TYR A 394 -29.39 -3.77 -38.52
N ASN A 395 -28.12 -3.83 -38.96
CA ASN A 395 -27.53 -4.28 -40.26
C ASN A 395 -27.49 -3.43 -41.53
N ALA A 396 -26.25 -3.25 -42.06
CA ALA A 396 -25.87 -3.47 -43.47
C ALA A 396 -24.33 -3.52 -43.68
N LYS A 397 -23.83 -4.45 -44.52
CA LYS A 397 -22.44 -4.54 -45.06
C LYS A 397 -22.42 -4.16 -46.56
N PRO A 398 -21.26 -3.76 -47.11
CA PRO A 398 -20.79 -4.41 -48.35
C PRO A 398 -19.26 -4.66 -48.45
N ASN A 399 -18.87 -5.36 -49.51
CA ASN A 399 -17.63 -6.09 -49.82
C ASN A 399 -16.81 -5.40 -50.94
N MET A 400 -15.46 -5.40 -50.93
CA MET A 400 -14.59 -5.12 -52.12
C MET A 400 -13.15 -5.70 -51.99
N SER A 401 -12.57 -6.10 -53.14
CA SER A 401 -11.26 -6.76 -53.38
C SER A 401 -10.04 -5.78 -53.41
N PRO A 402 -8.77 -6.23 -53.27
CA PRO A 402 -7.61 -5.34 -53.08
C PRO A 402 -6.73 -5.07 -54.33
N PRO A 403 -6.02 -3.93 -54.43
CA PRO A 403 -5.04 -3.64 -55.50
C PRO A 403 -3.55 -3.81 -55.08
N SER A 404 -2.67 -3.70 -56.09
CA SER A 404 -1.25 -4.10 -56.24
C SER A 404 -0.16 -3.33 -55.45
N ILE A 405 1.04 -3.94 -55.36
CA ILE A 405 2.04 -3.86 -54.27
C ILE A 405 3.07 -2.69 -54.30
N ASP A 406 3.26 -1.95 -55.41
CA ASP A 406 4.41 -1.01 -55.52
C ASP A 406 4.12 0.47 -55.17
N HIS A 407 2.89 0.84 -54.75
CA HIS A 407 2.55 2.18 -54.26
C HIS A 407 2.34 2.25 -52.73
N VAL A 408 2.63 1.15 -52.04
CA VAL A 408 2.26 0.96 -50.64
C VAL A 408 3.28 1.57 -49.68
N ASP A 409 4.56 1.70 -50.06
CA ASP A 409 5.65 2.09 -49.15
C ASP A 409 5.72 3.60 -48.83
N GLU A 410 5.50 4.49 -49.80
CA GLU A 410 5.48 5.94 -49.56
C GLU A 410 4.23 6.37 -48.77
N GLU A 411 3.08 5.75 -49.06
CA GLU A 411 1.84 6.03 -48.34
C GLU A 411 1.89 5.51 -46.89
N LEU A 412 2.55 4.37 -46.65
CA LEU A 412 2.82 3.87 -45.29
C LEU A 412 3.74 4.79 -44.50
N GLN A 413 4.79 5.33 -45.11
CA GLN A 413 5.70 6.27 -44.44
C GLN A 413 5.02 7.60 -44.09
N GLN A 414 4.20 8.15 -44.98
CA GLN A 414 3.40 9.35 -44.68
C GLN A 414 2.35 9.08 -43.59
N ARG A 415 1.68 7.93 -43.63
CA ARG A 415 0.75 7.52 -42.56
C ARG A 415 1.48 7.32 -41.23
N HIS A 416 2.69 6.78 -41.23
CA HIS A 416 3.49 6.60 -40.02
C HIS A 416 3.90 7.94 -39.39
N MET A 417 4.35 8.91 -40.21
CA MET A 417 4.64 10.27 -39.72
C MET A 417 3.39 10.99 -39.22
N GLN A 418 2.26 10.89 -39.93
CA GLN A 418 0.99 11.47 -39.48
C GLN A 418 0.51 10.83 -38.17
N GLN A 419 0.65 9.52 -38.01
CA GLN A 419 0.35 8.81 -36.76
C GLN A 419 1.25 9.27 -35.61
N LEU A 420 2.53 9.54 -35.85
CA LEU A 420 3.45 10.08 -34.83
C LEU A 420 3.07 11.50 -34.39
N PHE A 421 2.69 12.37 -35.33
CA PHE A 421 2.20 13.72 -35.02
C PHE A 421 0.85 13.69 -34.30
N GLU A 422 -0.06 12.82 -34.74
CA GLU A 422 -1.35 12.58 -34.10
C GLU A 422 -1.18 12.00 -32.68
N LYS A 423 -0.21 11.10 -32.48
CA LYS A 423 0.16 10.55 -31.16
C LYS A 423 0.75 11.62 -30.24
N LYS A 424 1.59 12.52 -30.76
CA LYS A 424 2.10 13.69 -30.01
C LYS A 424 0.96 14.67 -29.66
N ARG A 425 0.01 14.90 -30.57
CA ARG A 425 -1.16 15.75 -30.33
C ARG A 425 -2.07 15.15 -29.26
N ARG A 426 -2.41 13.86 -29.37
CA ARG A 426 -3.22 13.13 -28.37
C ARG A 426 -2.56 13.10 -26.99
N ARG A 427 -1.24 12.99 -26.91
CA ARG A 427 -0.49 13.12 -25.64
C ARG A 427 -0.68 14.50 -25.01
N ARG A 428 -0.58 15.59 -25.79
CA ARG A 428 -0.79 16.96 -25.31
C ARG A 428 -2.25 17.23 -24.93
N GLU A 429 -3.20 16.72 -25.71
CA GLU A 429 -4.63 16.85 -25.42
C GLU A 429 -5.03 16.06 -24.17
N SER A 430 -4.50 14.84 -24.01
CA SER A 430 -4.68 14.03 -22.79
C SER A 430 -4.07 14.74 -21.57
N HIS A 431 -2.85 15.25 -21.69
CA HIS A 431 -2.20 16.03 -20.63
C HIS A 431 -3.03 17.27 -20.25
N ASN A 432 -3.53 18.02 -21.23
CA ASN A 432 -4.38 19.19 -21.01
C ASN A 432 -5.74 18.83 -20.39
N ALA A 433 -6.31 17.68 -20.75
CA ALA A 433 -7.56 17.19 -20.17
C ALA A 433 -7.40 16.78 -18.70
N VAL A 434 -6.30 16.09 -18.37
CA VAL A 434 -5.96 15.71 -16.99
C VAL A 434 -5.74 16.95 -16.13
N GLU A 435 -4.97 17.91 -16.63
CA GLU A 435 -4.72 19.17 -15.92
C GLU A 435 -6.02 19.96 -15.69
N ARG A 436 -6.94 19.94 -16.65
CA ARG A 436 -8.27 20.55 -16.48
C ARG A 436 -9.06 19.87 -15.37
N ARG A 437 -9.13 18.52 -15.36
CA ARG A 437 -9.81 17.76 -14.30
C ARG A 437 -9.19 18.02 -12.92
N ARG A 438 -7.86 18.10 -12.82
CA ARG A 438 -7.18 18.44 -11.56
C ARG A 438 -7.60 19.81 -11.06
N ARG A 439 -7.63 20.81 -11.95
CA ARG A 439 -8.09 22.17 -11.61
C ARG A 439 -9.54 22.18 -11.17
N ASP A 440 -10.40 21.41 -11.82
CA ASP A 440 -11.83 21.35 -11.48
C ASP A 440 -12.03 20.70 -10.10
N ASN A 441 -11.34 19.60 -9.78
CA ASN A 441 -11.38 18.97 -8.47
C ASN A 441 -10.85 19.90 -7.35
N ILE A 442 -9.74 20.61 -7.59
CA ILE A 442 -9.22 21.61 -6.64
C ILE A 442 -10.25 22.71 -6.41
N ASN A 443 -10.91 23.18 -7.47
CA ASN A 443 -11.94 24.21 -7.35
C ASN A 443 -13.16 23.73 -6.57
N GLU A 444 -13.53 22.46 -6.73
CA GLU A 444 -14.61 21.81 -5.97
C GLU A 444 -14.26 21.73 -4.48
N ARG A 445 -13.04 21.32 -4.12
CA ARG A 445 -12.58 21.30 -2.72
C ARG A 445 -12.50 22.70 -2.10
N ILE A 446 -12.07 23.71 -2.86
CA ILE A 446 -12.10 25.11 -2.41
C ILE A 446 -13.54 25.56 -2.16
N PHE A 447 -14.47 25.15 -3.03
CA PHE A 447 -15.89 25.45 -2.85
C PHE A 447 -16.46 24.75 -1.61
N GLU A 448 -16.17 23.47 -1.41
CA GLU A 448 -16.57 22.70 -0.22
C GLU A 448 -16.05 23.36 1.08
N LEU A 449 -14.76 23.74 1.11
CA LEU A 449 -14.17 24.47 2.23
C LEU A 449 -14.92 25.77 2.55
N SER A 450 -15.46 26.45 1.53
CA SER A 450 -16.25 27.67 1.74
C SER A 450 -17.57 27.41 2.49
N THR A 451 -18.14 26.21 2.36
CA THR A 451 -19.40 25.81 3.02
C THR A 451 -19.22 25.44 4.49
N LEU A 452 -18.01 25.01 4.87
CA LEU A 452 -17.65 24.64 6.24
C LEU A 452 -17.26 25.85 7.10
N LEU A 453 -17.11 27.03 6.49
CA LEU A 453 -16.80 28.26 7.21
C LEU A 453 -18.05 28.83 7.90
N PRO A 454 -17.89 29.41 9.12
CA PRO A 454 -19.01 29.93 9.91
C PRO A 454 -19.72 31.14 9.29
N GLU A 455 -19.04 31.92 8.43
CA GLU A 455 -19.65 33.01 7.65
C GLU A 455 -20.10 32.50 6.28
N ARG A 456 -21.35 32.04 6.17
CA ARG A 456 -21.93 31.37 5.00
C ARG A 456 -22.20 32.25 3.77
N ASP A 457 -21.70 33.48 3.73
CA ASP A 457 -21.79 34.35 2.54
C ASP A 457 -20.76 33.91 1.47
N ALA A 458 -20.93 32.68 0.98
CA ALA A 458 -20.06 32.03 0.01
C ALA A 458 -20.16 32.61 -1.41
N SER A 459 -21.20 33.42 -1.69
CA SER A 459 -21.49 33.88 -3.07
C SER A 459 -20.55 34.96 -3.61
N LYS A 460 -19.64 35.53 -2.80
CA LYS A 460 -18.70 36.58 -3.24
C LYS A 460 -17.24 36.42 -2.78
N ASN A 461 -16.90 35.34 -2.08
CA ASN A 461 -15.54 35.18 -1.56
C ASN A 461 -14.62 34.61 -2.66
N ASN A 462 -13.55 35.34 -2.97
CA ASN A 462 -12.53 34.86 -3.90
C ASN A 462 -11.78 33.64 -3.30
N LYS A 463 -11.19 32.80 -4.17
CA LYS A 463 -10.50 31.57 -3.76
C LYS A 463 -9.43 31.81 -2.69
N GLY A 464 -8.68 32.90 -2.78
CA GLY A 464 -7.66 33.27 -1.79
C GLY A 464 -8.24 33.62 -0.42
N THR A 465 -9.41 34.26 -0.37
CA THR A 465 -10.10 34.62 0.88
C THR A 465 -10.70 33.39 1.55
N ILE A 466 -11.25 32.46 0.76
CA ILE A 466 -11.76 31.18 1.27
C ILE A 466 -10.61 30.44 1.96
N LEU A 467 -9.48 30.25 1.27
CA LEU A 467 -8.32 29.55 1.81
C LEU A 467 -7.78 30.21 3.09
N ARG A 468 -7.65 31.55 3.10
CA ARG A 468 -7.20 32.27 4.29
C ARG A 468 -8.14 32.08 5.48
N LYS A 469 -9.44 32.26 5.27
CA LYS A 469 -10.46 32.05 6.31
C LYS A 469 -10.50 30.59 6.80
N SER A 470 -10.28 29.62 5.90
CA SER A 470 -10.17 28.19 6.27
C SER A 470 -8.99 27.94 7.18
N VAL A 471 -7.81 28.49 6.88
CA VAL A 471 -6.63 28.36 7.74
C VAL A 471 -6.85 29.01 9.11
N ASP A 472 -7.44 30.20 9.15
CA ASP A 472 -7.72 30.90 10.41
C ASP A 472 -8.76 30.14 11.25
N HIS A 473 -9.78 29.55 10.61
CA HIS A 473 -10.77 28.75 11.31
C HIS A 473 -10.20 27.44 11.86
N ILE A 474 -9.33 26.76 11.10
CA ILE A 474 -8.63 25.56 11.57
C ILE A 474 -7.74 25.88 12.77
N ARG A 475 -7.04 27.01 12.77
CA ARG A 475 -6.24 27.45 13.94
C ARG A 475 -7.12 27.74 15.15
N LEU A 476 -8.27 28.38 14.95
CA LEU A 476 -9.24 28.60 16.02
C LEU A 476 -9.78 27.29 16.58
N LEU A 477 -10.11 26.31 15.74
CA LEU A 477 -10.59 25.00 16.16
C LEU A 477 -9.53 24.24 16.95
N HIS A 478 -8.27 24.21 16.52
CA HIS A 478 -7.18 23.62 17.30
C HIS A 478 -7.03 24.30 18.67
N GLY A 479 -7.12 25.64 18.72
CA GLY A 479 -7.11 26.38 19.98
C GLY A 479 -8.25 25.98 20.92
N LYS A 480 -9.48 25.81 20.38
CA LYS A 480 -10.64 25.36 21.15
C LYS A 480 -10.50 23.91 21.63
N VAL A 481 -9.99 23.01 20.78
CA VAL A 481 -9.73 21.61 21.16
C VAL A 481 -8.76 21.54 22.33
N ASN A 482 -7.64 22.28 22.26
CA ASN A 482 -6.67 22.34 23.36
C ASN A 482 -7.29 22.92 24.64
N GLN A 483 -8.12 23.96 24.52
CA GLN A 483 -8.83 24.54 25.66
C GLN A 483 -9.83 23.54 26.27
N TYR A 484 -10.56 22.79 25.46
CA TYR A 484 -11.46 21.75 25.94
C TYR A 484 -10.71 20.61 26.61
N GLN A 485 -9.57 20.17 26.06
CA GLN A 485 -8.73 19.14 26.66
C GLN A 485 -8.20 19.58 28.04
N GLN A 486 -7.70 20.82 28.15
CA GLN A 486 -7.29 21.37 29.45
C GLN A 486 -8.46 21.45 30.42
N ARG A 487 -9.64 21.86 29.95
CA ARG A 487 -10.82 21.94 30.79
C ARG A 487 -11.31 20.57 31.26
N VAL A 488 -11.24 19.55 30.40
CA VAL A 488 -11.54 18.16 30.77
C VAL A 488 -10.55 17.69 31.84
N GLN A 489 -9.25 17.91 31.65
CA GLN A 489 -8.23 17.55 32.64
C GLN A 489 -8.44 18.26 33.98
N GLU A 490 -8.78 19.54 33.98
CA GLU A 490 -9.12 20.29 35.19
C GLU A 490 -10.34 19.71 35.90
N LEU A 491 -11.40 19.38 35.14
CA LEU A 491 -12.62 18.78 35.68
C LEU A 491 -12.36 17.39 36.24
N GLU A 492 -11.54 16.57 35.57
CA GLU A 492 -11.10 15.26 36.03
C GLU A 492 -10.29 15.38 37.32
N ASN A 493 -9.32 16.29 37.38
CA ASN A 493 -8.53 16.54 38.60
C ASN A 493 -9.42 17.03 39.75
N MET A 494 -10.42 17.87 39.46
CA MET A 494 -11.37 18.34 40.46
C MET A 494 -12.26 17.20 40.95
N LEU A 495 -12.76 16.34 40.05
CA LEU A 495 -13.49 15.13 40.39
C LEU A 495 -12.65 14.18 41.25
N GLU A 496 -11.37 14.00 40.93
CA GLU A 496 -10.42 13.21 41.70
C GLU A 496 -10.23 13.80 43.11
N MET A 497 -10.08 15.12 43.22
CA MET A 497 -10.01 15.81 44.50
C MET A 497 -11.31 15.71 45.31
N TYR A 498 -12.48 15.78 44.67
CA TYR A 498 -13.76 15.56 45.34
C TYR A 498 -13.92 14.12 45.83
N ARG A 499 -13.50 13.12 45.01
CA ARG A 499 -13.44 11.71 45.41
C ARG A 499 -12.49 11.49 46.59
N MET A 500 -11.34 12.15 46.62
CA MET A 500 -10.39 12.05 47.73
C MET A 500 -10.87 12.77 49.00
N ARG A 501 -11.56 13.91 48.86
CA ARG A 501 -11.98 14.75 49.99
C ARG A 501 -13.31 14.32 50.62
N TRP A 502 -14.20 13.74 49.84
CA TRP A 502 -15.51 13.25 50.26
C TRP A 502 -15.67 11.81 49.79
N GLY A 503 -14.76 10.93 50.24
CA GLY A 503 -14.72 9.51 49.91
C GLY A 503 -16.11 8.93 49.72
N ASP A 504 -16.29 8.17 48.63
CA ASP A 504 -17.57 7.70 48.07
C ASP A 504 -18.75 7.87 49.02
N LEU A 505 -19.70 8.76 48.65
CA LEU A 505 -21.01 8.79 49.30
C LEU A 505 -21.51 7.34 49.37
N PRO A 506 -21.85 6.82 50.55
CA PRO A 506 -22.28 5.43 50.67
C PRO A 506 -23.54 5.28 49.84
N SER A 507 -23.43 4.46 48.79
CA SER A 507 -24.57 3.83 48.18
C SER A 507 -25.26 3.07 49.30
N SER A 508 -26.42 3.57 49.73
CA SER A 508 -27.27 2.93 50.70
C SER A 508 -27.65 1.55 50.17
N THR A 509 -27.02 0.49 50.66
CA THR A 509 -27.55 -0.85 50.50
C THR A 509 -27.95 -1.37 51.86
N ASN A 510 -29.26 -1.41 52.11
CA ASN A 510 -29.84 -2.31 53.09
C ASN A 510 -30.79 -3.28 52.37
N ASN A 511 -30.27 -4.50 52.21
CA ASN A 511 -30.92 -5.81 52.13
C ASN A 511 -32.14 -6.06 51.23
N GLY A 512 -31.85 -6.84 50.19
CA GLY A 512 -32.78 -7.75 49.51
C GLY A 512 -32.04 -8.84 48.75
N THR A 513 -31.57 -9.87 49.47
CA THR A 513 -31.33 -11.26 49.02
C THR A 513 -30.06 -11.58 48.18
N THR A 514 -29.08 -12.12 48.91
CA THR A 514 -28.32 -13.38 48.66
C THR A 514 -27.65 -13.61 47.30
N ASN A 515 -26.32 -13.51 47.31
CA ASN A 515 -25.34 -14.62 47.28
C ASN A 515 -25.00 -15.06 45.85
N GLY A 516 -23.74 -15.08 45.41
CA GLY A 516 -22.49 -14.94 46.13
C GLY A 516 -21.39 -15.69 45.38
N ASN A 517 -20.21 -15.07 45.37
CA ASN A 517 -18.85 -15.62 45.33
C ASN A 517 -18.05 -15.23 44.07
N THR A 518 -17.07 -14.31 44.15
CA THR A 518 -15.68 -14.47 44.68
C THR A 518 -14.93 -15.60 43.97
N THR A 519 -13.70 -15.47 43.47
CA THR A 519 -12.49 -14.78 43.98
C THR A 519 -11.40 -14.91 42.88
N THR A 520 -10.66 -13.84 42.51
CA THR A 520 -9.21 -13.58 42.78
C THR A 520 -8.21 -14.63 42.28
N THR A 521 -7.07 -14.29 41.65
CA THR A 521 -5.83 -13.65 42.18
C THR A 521 -4.83 -13.58 40.98
N ASN A 522 -3.69 -12.89 40.92
CA ASN A 522 -2.88 -11.97 41.73
C ASN A 522 -1.77 -11.44 40.78
N THR A 523 -1.51 -10.13 40.71
CA THR A 523 -0.40 -9.39 41.36
C THR A 523 1.01 -9.95 41.20
N ALA A 524 1.94 -9.10 40.72
CA ALA A 524 3.21 -8.71 41.39
C ALA A 524 4.15 -8.11 40.32
N ASN A 525 4.42 -6.80 40.38
CA ASN A 525 5.51 -6.14 41.13
C ASN A 525 6.90 -6.48 40.58
N LEU A 526 7.72 -5.45 40.30
CA LEU A 526 8.75 -4.98 41.26
C LEU A 526 9.57 -3.78 40.72
N ILE A 527 9.77 -2.83 41.63
CA ILE A 527 10.68 -1.66 41.69
C ILE A 527 12.13 -2.17 42.04
N PRO A 528 13.23 -1.42 42.36
CA PRO A 528 13.67 0.00 42.19
C PRO A 528 15.17 0.30 41.87
N ALA A 529 15.43 1.58 41.49
CA ALA A 529 16.49 2.56 41.89
C ALA A 529 18.02 2.35 41.65
N TYR A 530 18.74 3.42 41.18
CA TYR A 530 19.74 4.25 41.93
C TYR A 530 20.59 5.20 41.02
N TYR A 531 20.71 6.48 41.43
CA TYR A 531 21.83 7.48 41.30
C TYR A 531 22.28 7.94 39.88
N GLN A 532 22.54 9.23 39.58
CA GLN A 532 23.52 10.13 40.21
C GLN A 532 23.37 11.58 39.66
N GLN A 533 23.47 12.61 40.52
CA GLN A 533 23.95 13.96 40.10
C GLN A 533 25.49 13.92 39.94
N PRO A 534 26.10 14.84 39.17
CA PRO A 534 26.68 16.04 39.81
C PRO A 534 26.69 17.36 39.01
N HIS A 535 26.63 18.45 39.77
CA HIS A 535 27.39 19.71 39.66
C HIS A 535 27.16 20.76 38.54
N ARG A 536 26.64 21.90 39.03
CA ARG A 536 27.20 23.28 39.06
C ARG A 536 27.18 24.22 37.85
N ASP A 537 26.65 25.39 38.21
CA ASP A 537 27.09 26.77 37.98
C ASP A 537 26.57 27.55 36.77
N ALA A 538 26.07 28.75 37.14
CA ALA A 538 25.72 29.97 36.40
C ALA A 538 24.40 30.02 35.63
#